data_AF-A0A532V821-F1
#
_entry.id   AF-A0A532V821-F1
#
_cell.length_a   1.000
_cell.length_b   1.000
_cell.length_c   1.000
_cell.angle_alpha   90.00
_cell.angle_beta   90.00
_cell.angle_gamma   90.00
#
_symmetry.space_group_name_H-M   'P 1'
#
loop_
_entity.id
_entity.type
_entity.pdbx_description
1 polymer ?
#
loop_
_entity_poly.entity_id
_entity_poly.type
_entity_poly.pdbx_seq_one_letter_code
_entity_poly.pdbx_strand_id
1 'polypeptide(L)'
;MTQWGKEGYQCSVTSRAWSYSPYDVEWEKLPASAELQEIFEEEMVLDEVPEWASKIIERMFGPPPCGHYTFPRPVLQVCEAINQERCSEFIYGCYTADSERKTLMSYYGYCLDAWLKEASLDVAIAELGMRSDLSKDWTEIVTAIFDTLGEPTEHKKLVVERLIHRQRWWIKTLVWTDDKRNRFMLDRYSGDARGAVDSWGCYGNPPFGDPYFAELKLPRIKELTQKIKDTVPKGEGFIASCEQSWLCAPKAFRYLEKLIHRIGVIGSSNPSGDNPILQCEDTYPNVDACRKWYAGFMSSLDAWLAGDLQDLPELGEITPVKHWLARILKHKLELYEKHANLGKLVRTKPSGKSGTKTI
;
A
#
# COMPACT_ATOMS: atom_id res chain seq x y z
N MET A 1 28.54 26.62 -9.86
CA MET A 1 28.82 25.53 -8.90
C MET A 1 28.23 25.91 -7.57
N THR A 2 27.15 25.25 -7.21
CA THR A 2 26.50 25.42 -5.92
C THR A 2 27.29 24.60 -4.89
N GLN A 3 27.77 25.22 -3.81
CA GLN A 3 28.59 24.55 -2.79
C GLN A 3 27.73 23.79 -1.78
N TRP A 4 28.30 22.75 -1.16
CA TRP A 4 27.69 22.05 -0.04
C TRP A 4 27.40 23.04 1.10
N GLY A 5 26.10 23.23 1.38
CA GLY A 5 25.60 24.22 2.31
C GLY A 5 24.09 24.30 2.24
N LYS A 6 23.47 25.01 3.20
CA LYS A 6 22.00 25.05 3.35
C LYS A 6 21.28 25.39 2.05
N GLU A 7 21.63 26.52 1.46
CA GLU A 7 21.00 27.02 0.23
C GLU A 7 21.22 26.04 -0.93
N GLY A 8 22.45 25.55 -1.07
CA GLY A 8 22.78 24.64 -2.16
C GLY A 8 22.05 23.30 -2.08
N TYR A 9 22.06 22.71 -0.89
CA TYR A 9 21.34 21.47 -0.66
C TYR A 9 19.83 21.66 -0.83
N GLN A 10 19.23 22.71 -0.26
CA GLN A 10 17.79 22.95 -0.37
C GLN A 10 17.32 23.21 -1.80
N CYS A 11 18.19 23.73 -2.68
CA CYS A 11 17.90 23.88 -4.10
C CYS A 11 18.14 22.60 -4.93
N SER A 12 18.83 21.60 -4.37
CA SER A 12 19.17 20.36 -5.09
C SER A 12 17.97 19.43 -5.24
N VAL A 13 18.00 18.62 -6.30
CA VAL A 13 17.07 17.51 -6.48
C VAL A 13 17.31 16.42 -5.42
N THR A 14 18.56 16.16 -5.07
CA THR A 14 18.97 15.20 -4.04
C THR A 14 18.23 15.43 -2.74
N SER A 15 18.09 16.68 -2.28
CA SER A 15 17.40 16.99 -1.01
C SER A 15 15.96 16.48 -0.93
N ARG A 16 15.31 16.29 -2.08
CA ARG A 16 13.91 15.84 -2.19
C ARG A 16 13.78 14.32 -2.12
N ALA A 17 14.89 13.58 -2.16
CA ALA A 17 14.89 12.13 -2.20
C ALA A 17 14.68 11.47 -0.84
N TRP A 18 14.61 12.20 0.26
CA TRP A 18 14.90 11.62 1.58
C TRP A 18 13.71 11.37 2.51
N SER A 19 12.48 11.47 2.01
CA SER A 19 11.28 11.23 2.83
C SER A 19 11.36 9.93 3.63
N TYR A 20 10.94 10.00 4.91
CA TYR A 20 10.96 8.91 5.88
C TYR A 20 12.34 8.33 6.23
N SER A 21 13.38 9.13 6.07
CA SER A 21 14.74 8.78 6.50
C SER A 21 15.22 9.76 7.58
N PRO A 22 16.37 9.50 8.23
CA PRO A 22 17.01 10.47 9.11
C PRO A 22 17.36 11.81 8.46
N TYR A 23 17.34 11.91 7.12
CA TYR A 23 17.56 13.17 6.40
C TYR A 23 16.27 13.92 6.07
N ASP A 24 15.10 13.37 6.41
CA ASP A 24 13.79 14.04 6.30
C ASP A 24 13.59 15.05 7.46
N VAL A 25 14.53 15.99 7.57
CA VAL A 25 14.63 16.95 8.66
C VAL A 25 15.11 18.30 8.12
N GLU A 26 14.93 19.35 8.92
CA GLU A 26 15.51 20.67 8.65
C GLU A 26 17.04 20.59 8.59
N TRP A 27 17.66 21.44 7.76
CA TRP A 27 19.11 21.46 7.53
C TRP A 27 19.93 21.49 8.82
N GLU A 28 19.51 22.27 9.81
CA GLU A 28 20.17 22.42 11.11
C GLU A 28 20.21 21.12 11.93
N LYS A 29 19.35 20.16 11.61
CA LYS A 29 19.24 18.84 12.25
C LYS A 29 19.76 17.73 11.34
N LEU A 30 20.22 18.04 10.13
CA LEU A 30 20.69 17.07 9.16
C LEU A 30 21.93 16.35 9.72
N PRO A 31 21.90 15.03 9.93
CA PRO A 31 23.06 14.32 10.43
C PRO A 31 24.20 14.35 9.42
N ALA A 32 25.43 14.54 9.90
CA ALA A 32 26.62 14.51 9.07
C ALA A 32 26.75 13.15 8.36
N SER A 33 26.93 13.18 7.04
CA SER A 33 27.07 11.98 6.20
C SER A 33 27.94 12.29 4.99
N ALA A 34 29.09 11.62 4.90
CA ALA A 34 29.97 11.71 3.73
C ALA A 34 29.23 11.23 2.47
N GLU A 35 28.51 10.12 2.55
CA GLU A 35 27.72 9.58 1.42
C GLU A 35 26.67 10.58 0.90
N LEU A 36 25.95 11.27 1.79
CA LEU A 36 24.98 12.29 1.36
C LEU A 36 25.66 13.47 0.66
N GLN A 37 26.83 13.88 1.15
CA GLN A 37 27.61 14.94 0.54
C GLN A 37 28.14 14.52 -0.84
N GLU A 38 28.66 13.29 -0.97
CA GLU A 38 29.15 12.76 -2.24
C GLU A 38 28.03 12.62 -3.29
N ILE A 39 26.83 12.19 -2.88
CA ILE A 39 25.65 12.16 -3.75
C ILE A 39 25.27 13.56 -4.23
N PHE A 40 25.31 14.56 -3.34
CA PHE A 40 25.06 15.95 -3.72
C PHE A 40 26.14 16.48 -4.68
N GLU A 41 27.41 16.20 -4.40
CA GLU A 41 28.52 16.61 -5.26
C GLU A 41 28.40 15.99 -6.66
N GLU A 42 27.96 14.75 -6.73
CA GLU A 42 27.67 14.06 -8.00
C GLU A 42 26.55 14.76 -8.79
N GLU A 43 25.46 15.18 -8.13
CA GLU A 43 24.42 16.00 -8.75
C GLU A 43 24.98 17.32 -9.29
N MET A 44 25.86 17.99 -8.53
CA MET A 44 26.40 19.29 -8.92
C MET A 44 27.37 19.24 -10.10
N VAL A 45 27.86 18.04 -10.45
CA VAL A 45 28.64 17.81 -11.68
C VAL A 45 27.74 17.56 -12.89
N LEU A 46 26.45 17.28 -12.69
CA LEU A 46 25.48 17.22 -13.78
C LEU A 46 25.21 18.65 -14.29
N ASP A 47 25.37 18.87 -15.60
CA ASP A 47 25.08 20.17 -16.22
C ASP A 47 23.63 20.61 -15.95
N GLU A 48 22.69 19.68 -16.10
CA GLU A 48 21.28 19.82 -15.77
C GLU A 48 20.72 18.46 -15.35
N VAL A 49 19.86 18.42 -14.32
CA VAL A 49 19.12 17.22 -13.96
C VAL A 49 17.90 17.08 -14.89
N PRO A 50 17.82 16.02 -15.71
CA PRO A 50 16.68 15.84 -16.61
C PRO A 50 15.35 15.76 -15.86
N GLU A 51 14.28 16.27 -16.46
CA GLU A 51 12.94 16.28 -15.87
C GLU A 51 12.47 14.87 -15.45
N TRP A 52 12.79 13.85 -16.24
CA TRP A 52 12.44 12.46 -15.93
C TRP A 52 13.11 11.97 -14.64
N ALA A 53 14.35 12.38 -14.37
CA ALA A 53 15.11 12.01 -13.18
C ALA A 53 14.54 12.69 -11.93
N SER A 54 14.22 13.99 -12.04
CA SER A 54 13.52 14.72 -10.97
C SER A 54 12.17 14.07 -10.63
N LYS A 55 11.41 13.66 -11.66
CA LYS A 55 10.13 12.95 -11.46
C LYS A 55 10.29 11.60 -10.76
N ILE A 56 11.34 10.83 -11.06
CA ILE A 56 11.63 9.57 -10.36
C ILE A 56 11.88 9.83 -8.87
N ILE A 57 12.72 10.81 -8.54
CA ILE A 57 12.99 11.18 -7.14
C ILE A 57 11.71 11.60 -6.41
N GLU A 58 10.94 12.52 -7.00
CA GLU A 58 9.75 13.07 -6.37
C GLU A 58 8.63 12.04 -6.19
N ARG A 59 8.46 11.12 -7.16
CA ARG A 59 7.29 10.22 -7.21
C ARG A 59 7.58 8.81 -6.74
N MET A 60 8.79 8.29 -6.97
CA MET A 60 9.12 6.89 -6.72
C MET A 60 9.91 6.68 -5.44
N PHE A 61 10.69 7.67 -5.00
CA PHE A 61 11.52 7.51 -3.81
C PHE A 61 10.71 7.88 -2.54
N GLY A 62 9.47 8.38 -2.64
CA GLY A 62 8.70 8.88 -1.50
C GLY A 62 8.45 7.88 -0.32
N PRO A 63 7.54 6.89 -0.43
CA PRO A 63 7.09 6.15 0.75
C PRO A 63 7.92 4.89 1.05
N PRO A 64 8.26 4.63 2.33
CA PRO A 64 9.03 3.46 2.73
C PRO A 64 8.20 2.19 2.51
N PRO A 65 8.81 1.08 2.07
CA PRO A 65 8.11 -0.20 2.01
C PRO A 65 7.80 -0.68 3.43
N CYS A 66 6.55 -0.50 3.85
CA CYS A 66 5.92 -0.99 5.06
C CYS A 66 5.74 -2.54 5.07
N GLY A 67 6.50 -3.28 4.28
CA GLY A 67 6.24 -4.69 3.98
C GLY A 67 5.03 -4.84 3.05
N HIS A 68 5.03 -4.07 1.95
CA HIS A 68 3.96 -4.07 0.95
C HIS A 68 3.82 -5.45 0.28
N TYR A 69 2.60 -5.81 -0.12
CA TYR A 69 2.31 -7.12 -0.73
C TYR A 69 3.08 -7.37 -2.04
N THR A 70 3.58 -6.31 -2.67
CA THR A 70 4.32 -6.40 -3.93
C THR A 70 5.84 -6.41 -3.77
N PHE A 71 6.40 -6.39 -2.54
CA PHE A 71 7.86 -6.47 -2.41
C PHE A 71 8.41 -7.72 -3.12
N PRO A 72 9.46 -7.61 -3.97
CA PRO A 72 10.37 -6.46 -4.15
C PRO A 72 10.04 -5.48 -5.28
N ARG A 73 8.89 -5.60 -5.94
CA ARG A 73 8.48 -4.84 -7.14
C ARG A 73 8.74 -3.33 -7.08
N PRO A 74 8.44 -2.60 -5.98
CA PRO A 74 8.72 -1.15 -5.93
C PRO A 74 10.18 -0.80 -6.24
N VAL A 75 11.14 -1.60 -5.77
CA VAL A 75 12.57 -1.37 -5.98
C VAL A 75 12.94 -1.65 -7.43
N LEU A 76 12.49 -2.78 -7.96
CA LEU A 76 12.72 -3.14 -9.37
C LEU A 76 12.12 -2.12 -10.33
N GLN A 77 10.95 -1.58 -10.00
CA GLN A 77 10.31 -0.56 -10.81
C GLN A 77 11.12 0.74 -10.87
N VAL A 78 11.80 1.12 -9.79
CA VAL A 78 12.75 2.24 -9.83
C VAL A 78 13.86 1.97 -10.83
N CYS A 79 14.46 0.78 -10.78
CA CYS A 79 15.52 0.40 -11.71
C CYS A 79 15.04 0.48 -13.17
N GLU A 80 13.86 -0.08 -13.46
CA GLU A 80 13.24 -0.02 -14.78
C GLU A 80 12.98 1.43 -15.24
N ALA A 81 12.51 2.31 -14.35
CA ALA A 81 12.26 3.71 -14.67
C ALA A 81 13.56 4.48 -14.94
N ILE A 82 14.64 4.17 -14.21
CA ILE A 82 15.97 4.72 -14.45
C ILE A 82 16.46 4.29 -15.83
N ASN A 83 16.36 2.99 -16.15
CA ASN A 83 16.80 2.45 -17.44
C ASN A 83 16.04 3.05 -18.62
N GLN A 84 14.71 3.13 -18.50
CA GLN A 84 13.82 3.70 -19.52
C GLN A 84 13.84 5.23 -19.58
N GLU A 85 14.57 5.89 -18.66
CA GLU A 85 14.63 7.35 -18.55
C GLU A 85 13.23 8.00 -18.48
N ARG A 86 12.31 7.32 -17.78
CA ARG A 86 10.91 7.72 -17.69
C ARG A 86 10.31 7.28 -16.37
N CYS A 87 9.68 8.21 -15.68
CA CYS A 87 8.85 7.89 -14.52
C CYS A 87 7.61 7.10 -14.95
N SER A 88 7.37 5.95 -14.31
CA SER A 88 6.18 5.13 -14.54
C SER A 88 4.90 5.90 -14.23
N GLU A 89 3.83 5.59 -14.96
CA GLU A 89 2.48 6.15 -14.73
C GLU A 89 1.86 5.60 -13.45
N PHE A 90 2.08 4.31 -13.17
CA PHE A 90 1.70 3.64 -11.93
C PHE A 90 2.94 3.32 -11.13
N ILE A 91 2.94 3.58 -9.82
CA ILE A 91 4.10 3.30 -8.97
C ILE A 91 3.66 2.37 -7.84
N TYR A 92 4.39 1.26 -7.66
CA TYR A 92 4.17 0.33 -6.56
C TYR A 92 4.77 0.90 -5.28
N GLY A 93 4.02 0.83 -4.18
CA GLY A 93 4.47 1.31 -2.87
C GLY A 93 3.38 1.19 -1.79
N CYS A 94 3.64 1.66 -0.57
CA CYS A 94 2.57 1.71 0.43
C CYS A 94 1.40 2.58 -0.05
N TYR A 95 0.19 2.17 0.31
CA TYR A 95 -1.05 2.77 -0.16
C TYR A 95 -1.27 2.68 -1.68
N THR A 96 -0.72 1.65 -2.32
CA THR A 96 -1.02 1.34 -3.71
C THR A 96 -1.63 -0.06 -3.81
N ALA A 97 -2.47 -0.27 -4.81
CA ALA A 97 -3.00 -1.57 -5.16
C ALA A 97 -3.16 -1.62 -6.68
N ASP A 98 -2.66 -2.68 -7.30
CA ASP A 98 -2.82 -2.93 -8.73
C ASP A 98 -4.30 -3.18 -9.11
N SER A 99 -4.56 -3.19 -10.40
CA SER A 99 -5.91 -3.37 -10.95
C SER A 99 -6.52 -4.70 -10.54
N GLU A 100 -5.74 -5.78 -10.55
CA GLU A 100 -6.22 -7.12 -10.20
C GLU A 100 -6.70 -7.17 -8.75
N ARG A 101 -5.91 -6.62 -7.82
CA ARG A 101 -6.25 -6.56 -6.39
C ARG A 101 -7.48 -5.68 -6.14
N LYS A 102 -7.65 -4.59 -6.88
CA LYS A 102 -8.87 -3.76 -6.82
C LYS A 102 -10.10 -4.47 -7.39
N THR A 103 -9.96 -5.16 -8.52
CA THR A 103 -11.01 -5.97 -9.14
C THR A 103 -11.44 -7.10 -8.21
N LEU A 104 -10.49 -7.74 -7.54
CA LEU A 104 -10.80 -8.80 -6.58
C LEU A 104 -11.57 -8.24 -5.37
N MET A 105 -11.15 -7.09 -4.83
CA MET A 105 -11.88 -6.41 -3.76
C MET A 105 -13.29 -5.96 -4.21
N SER A 106 -13.47 -5.54 -5.47
CA SER A 106 -14.79 -5.15 -5.98
C SER A 106 -15.73 -6.35 -6.14
N TYR A 107 -15.23 -7.53 -6.51
CA TYR A 107 -16.02 -8.75 -6.55
C TYR A 107 -16.45 -9.21 -5.15
N TYR A 108 -15.55 -9.17 -4.16
CA TYR A 108 -15.96 -9.46 -2.77
C TYR A 108 -16.96 -8.44 -2.25
N GLY A 109 -16.78 -7.15 -2.56
CA GLY A 109 -17.75 -6.10 -2.27
C GLY A 109 -19.11 -6.37 -2.90
N TYR A 110 -19.15 -6.86 -4.14
CA TYR A 110 -20.37 -7.27 -4.82
C TYR A 110 -21.07 -8.44 -4.09
N CYS A 111 -20.35 -9.47 -3.65
CA CYS A 111 -20.96 -10.58 -2.88
C CYS A 111 -21.66 -10.06 -1.62
N LEU A 112 -21.01 -9.14 -0.91
CA LEU A 112 -21.55 -8.53 0.30
C LEU A 112 -22.77 -7.64 0.00
N ASP A 113 -22.75 -6.88 -1.10
CA ASP A 113 -23.89 -6.11 -1.56
C ASP A 113 -25.09 -7.01 -1.93
N ALA A 114 -24.83 -8.11 -2.62
CA ALA A 114 -25.86 -9.07 -3.02
C ALA A 114 -26.52 -9.68 -1.77
N TRP A 115 -25.71 -10.10 -0.78
CA TRP A 115 -26.22 -10.58 0.50
C TRP A 115 -27.00 -9.49 1.27
N LEU A 116 -26.48 -8.26 1.34
CA LEU A 116 -27.12 -7.14 2.05
C LEU A 116 -28.49 -6.78 1.44
N LYS A 117 -28.63 -6.94 0.12
CA LYS A 117 -29.86 -6.69 -0.63
C LYS A 117 -30.76 -7.93 -0.72
N GLU A 118 -30.42 -9.01 -0.04
CA GLU A 118 -31.20 -10.25 -0.01
C GLU A 118 -31.42 -10.83 -1.43
N ALA A 119 -30.43 -10.67 -2.31
CA ALA A 119 -30.43 -11.33 -3.60
C ALA A 119 -30.29 -12.85 -3.42
N SER A 120 -30.94 -13.64 -4.27
CA SER A 120 -30.76 -15.09 -4.27
C SER A 120 -29.32 -15.47 -4.61
N LEU A 121 -28.81 -16.54 -3.97
CA LEU A 121 -27.47 -17.09 -4.20
C LEU A 121 -27.20 -17.33 -5.70
N ASP A 122 -28.14 -17.95 -6.42
CA ASP A 122 -28.00 -18.26 -7.85
C ASP A 122 -27.79 -17.01 -8.72
N VAL A 123 -28.48 -15.90 -8.40
CA VAL A 123 -28.32 -14.62 -9.11
C VAL A 123 -26.94 -14.03 -8.85
N ALA A 124 -26.46 -14.08 -7.60
CA ALA A 124 -25.14 -13.56 -7.25
C ALA A 124 -24.02 -14.36 -7.94
N ILE A 125 -24.14 -15.69 -7.98
CA ILE A 125 -23.21 -16.59 -8.68
C ILE A 125 -23.21 -16.31 -10.19
N ALA A 126 -24.40 -16.25 -10.80
CA ALA A 126 -24.52 -16.02 -12.24
C ALA A 126 -23.91 -14.67 -12.65
N GLU A 127 -24.17 -13.60 -11.88
CA GLU A 127 -23.63 -12.28 -12.18
C GLU A 127 -22.11 -12.23 -12.07
N LEU A 128 -21.52 -12.84 -11.04
CA LEU A 128 -20.05 -12.90 -10.91
C LEU A 128 -19.41 -13.79 -11.97
N GLY A 129 -20.04 -14.92 -12.30
CA GLY A 129 -19.58 -15.79 -13.38
C GLY A 129 -19.52 -15.08 -14.74
N MET A 130 -20.44 -14.15 -15.01
CA MET A 130 -20.40 -13.33 -16.24
C MET A 130 -19.37 -12.20 -16.19
N ARG A 131 -19.07 -11.68 -14.99
CA ARG A 131 -18.22 -10.50 -14.81
C ARG A 131 -16.75 -10.82 -14.57
N SER A 132 -16.44 -12.03 -14.10
CA SER A 132 -15.08 -12.35 -13.69
C SER A 132 -14.21 -12.80 -14.84
N ASP A 133 -13.08 -12.13 -14.98
CA ASP A 133 -11.94 -12.54 -15.79
C ASP A 133 -10.85 -13.24 -14.94
N LEU A 134 -11.07 -13.39 -13.63
CA LEU A 134 -10.13 -13.99 -12.70
C LEU A 134 -10.39 -15.49 -12.55
N SER A 135 -9.32 -16.29 -12.57
CA SER A 135 -9.37 -17.75 -12.40
C SER A 135 -9.64 -18.14 -10.93
N LYS A 136 -10.86 -17.89 -10.46
CA LYS A 136 -11.35 -18.28 -9.13
C LYS A 136 -12.67 -19.04 -9.24
N ASP A 137 -12.90 -19.95 -8.28
CA ASP A 137 -14.19 -20.62 -8.16
C ASP A 137 -15.18 -19.69 -7.44
N TRP A 138 -15.82 -18.82 -8.23
CA TRP A 138 -16.79 -17.87 -7.70
C TRP A 138 -18.05 -18.53 -7.15
N THR A 139 -18.42 -19.70 -7.66
CA THR A 139 -19.54 -20.47 -7.12
C THR A 139 -19.24 -20.85 -5.68
N GLU A 140 -18.06 -21.43 -5.42
CA GLU A 140 -17.63 -21.80 -4.07
C GLU A 140 -17.48 -20.57 -3.16
N ILE A 141 -16.82 -19.50 -3.63
CA ILE A 141 -16.60 -18.29 -2.84
C ILE A 141 -17.92 -17.61 -2.44
N VAL A 142 -18.85 -17.42 -3.39
CA VAL A 142 -20.13 -16.75 -3.10
C VAL A 142 -20.95 -17.58 -2.12
N THR A 143 -21.01 -18.91 -2.34
CA THR A 143 -21.69 -19.84 -1.45
C THR A 143 -21.11 -19.76 -0.04
N ALA A 144 -19.78 -19.82 0.10
CA ALA A 144 -19.10 -19.75 1.39
C ALA A 144 -19.35 -18.41 2.11
N ILE A 145 -19.38 -17.28 1.39
CA ILE A 145 -19.72 -15.97 1.98
C ILE A 145 -21.17 -15.97 2.47
N PHE A 146 -22.12 -16.44 1.66
CA PHE A 146 -23.54 -16.46 2.01
C PHE A 146 -23.81 -17.36 3.22
N ASP A 147 -23.26 -18.57 3.21
CA ASP A 147 -23.39 -19.54 4.30
C ASP A 147 -22.77 -19.00 5.60
N THR A 148 -21.59 -18.36 5.50
CA THR A 148 -20.92 -17.77 6.67
C THR A 148 -21.73 -16.61 7.25
N LEU A 149 -22.28 -15.74 6.40
CA LEU A 149 -23.09 -14.61 6.86
C LEU A 149 -24.46 -15.07 7.39
N GLY A 150 -25.04 -16.13 6.82
CA GLY A 150 -26.33 -16.70 7.21
C GLY A 150 -27.50 -15.70 7.06
N GLU A 151 -28.50 -15.85 7.93
CA GLU A 151 -29.70 -15.01 7.90
C GLU A 151 -29.41 -13.51 8.15
N PRO A 152 -30.03 -12.59 7.36
CA PRO A 152 -29.72 -11.18 7.39
C PRO A 152 -30.45 -10.44 8.52
N THR A 153 -29.89 -10.49 9.73
CA THR A 153 -30.37 -9.72 10.88
C THR A 153 -29.99 -8.24 10.78
N GLU A 154 -30.74 -7.36 11.45
CA GLU A 154 -30.44 -5.92 11.49
C GLU A 154 -28.98 -5.61 11.91
N HIS A 155 -28.46 -6.32 12.92
CA HIS A 155 -27.08 -6.14 13.36
C HIS A 155 -26.08 -6.53 12.28
N LYS A 156 -26.29 -7.66 11.60
CA LYS A 156 -25.42 -8.12 10.51
C LYS A 156 -25.47 -7.17 9.31
N LYS A 157 -26.67 -6.70 8.93
CA LYS A 157 -26.85 -5.71 7.86
C LYS A 157 -26.04 -4.43 8.12
N LEU A 158 -26.06 -3.89 9.34
CA LEU A 158 -25.29 -2.68 9.71
C LEU A 158 -23.78 -2.86 9.54
N VAL A 159 -23.22 -3.96 10.05
CA VAL A 159 -21.78 -4.20 9.95
C VAL A 159 -21.33 -4.55 8.53
N VAL A 160 -22.16 -5.26 7.75
CA VAL A 160 -21.92 -5.50 6.33
C VAL A 160 -21.94 -4.19 5.55
N GLU A 161 -22.92 -3.31 5.80
CA GLU A 161 -22.98 -1.98 5.17
C GLU A 161 -21.69 -1.18 5.45
N ARG A 162 -21.23 -1.14 6.70
CA ARG A 162 -19.99 -0.42 7.05
C ARG A 162 -18.77 -1.02 6.37
N LEU A 163 -18.71 -2.35 6.27
CA LEU A 163 -17.61 -3.07 5.61
C LEU A 163 -17.59 -2.81 4.11
N ILE A 164 -18.75 -2.82 3.44
CA ILE A 164 -18.87 -2.45 2.02
C ILE A 164 -18.40 -1.02 1.79
N HIS A 165 -18.82 -0.08 2.64
CA HIS A 165 -18.33 1.30 2.60
C HIS A 165 -16.79 1.37 2.63
N ARG A 166 -16.17 0.63 3.56
CA ARG A 166 -14.70 0.60 3.71
C ARG A 166 -14.00 0.03 2.48
N GLN A 167 -14.50 -1.06 1.91
CA GLN A 167 -13.91 -1.68 0.72
C GLN A 167 -14.02 -0.76 -0.49
N ARG A 168 -15.21 -0.17 -0.70
CA ARG A 168 -15.44 0.80 -1.78
C ARG A 168 -14.54 2.03 -1.63
N TRP A 169 -14.30 2.48 -0.40
CA TRP A 169 -13.32 3.53 -0.16
C TRP A 169 -11.93 3.15 -0.64
N TRP A 170 -11.43 1.98 -0.26
CA TRP A 170 -10.09 1.55 -0.67
C TRP A 170 -9.91 1.36 -2.17
N ILE A 171 -10.94 0.86 -2.86
CA ILE A 171 -10.95 0.77 -4.32
C ILE A 171 -10.76 2.18 -4.94
N LYS A 172 -11.40 3.19 -4.34
CA LYS A 172 -11.45 4.58 -4.83
C LYS A 172 -10.30 5.48 -4.37
N THR A 173 -9.69 5.25 -3.21
CA THR A 173 -8.71 6.20 -2.63
C THR A 173 -7.26 5.83 -2.86
N LEU A 174 -6.96 4.56 -3.16
CA LEU A 174 -5.63 4.13 -3.59
C LEU A 174 -5.41 4.43 -5.08
N VAL A 175 -5.67 5.66 -5.49
CA VAL A 175 -5.64 6.13 -6.88
C VAL A 175 -4.38 6.94 -7.15
N TRP A 176 -3.75 6.67 -8.30
CA TRP A 176 -2.57 7.37 -8.80
C TRP A 176 -2.92 8.50 -9.77
N THR A 177 -1.91 9.32 -10.08
CA THR A 177 -1.97 10.67 -10.66
C THR A 177 -2.70 10.79 -12.00
N ASP A 178 -2.80 9.72 -12.81
CA ASP A 178 -3.40 9.77 -14.15
C ASP A 178 -4.71 8.96 -14.34
N ASP A 179 -5.15 8.17 -13.35
CA ASP A 179 -6.48 7.54 -13.41
C ASP A 179 -7.60 8.60 -13.30
N LYS A 180 -7.28 9.83 -12.87
CA LYS A 180 -8.22 10.95 -12.70
C LYS A 180 -9.48 10.62 -11.87
N ARG A 181 -9.51 9.45 -11.20
CA ARG A 181 -10.70 8.82 -10.58
C ARG A 181 -11.80 8.50 -11.60
N ASN A 182 -11.45 8.20 -12.85
CA ASN A 182 -12.38 8.03 -13.96
C ASN A 182 -12.79 6.56 -14.15
N ARG A 183 -11.86 5.61 -13.97
CA ARG A 183 -12.14 4.19 -14.22
C ARG A 183 -12.98 3.57 -13.10
N PHE A 184 -12.78 4.05 -11.87
CA PHE A 184 -13.58 3.73 -10.69
C PHE A 184 -14.20 5.03 -10.14
N MET A 185 -15.17 5.58 -10.88
CA MET A 185 -15.79 6.89 -10.61
C MET A 185 -16.12 7.15 -9.13
N LEU A 186 -16.16 8.44 -8.77
CA LEU A 186 -16.92 8.95 -7.62
C LEU A 186 -18.38 8.50 -7.72
N ASP A 187 -18.70 7.28 -7.30
CA ASP A 187 -20.08 6.87 -7.15
C ASP A 187 -20.75 7.82 -6.14
N ARG A 188 -21.94 8.31 -6.50
CA ARG A 188 -22.85 9.17 -5.72
C ARG A 188 -23.00 8.73 -4.26
N TYR A 189 -22.72 7.47 -3.95
CA TYR A 189 -22.73 6.88 -2.62
C TYR A 189 -21.71 7.45 -1.63
N SER A 190 -20.51 7.86 -2.06
CA SER A 190 -19.41 8.23 -1.16
C SER A 190 -19.22 9.75 -0.99
N GLY A 191 -19.89 10.57 -1.79
CA GLY A 191 -19.63 12.01 -1.82
C GLY A 191 -18.21 12.36 -2.31
N ASP A 192 -17.93 13.65 -2.35
CA ASP A 192 -16.64 14.21 -2.78
C ASP A 192 -15.54 13.92 -1.74
N ALA A 193 -14.58 13.08 -2.12
CA ALA A 193 -13.48 12.61 -1.28
C ALA A 193 -12.30 13.60 -1.18
N ARG A 194 -12.56 14.92 -1.22
CA ARG A 194 -11.53 15.94 -0.95
C ARG A 194 -11.15 15.86 0.54
N GLY A 195 -9.92 15.43 0.81
CA GLY A 195 -9.29 15.57 2.13
C GLY A 195 -9.02 17.05 2.43
N ALA A 196 -8.87 17.37 3.71
CA ALA A 196 -8.33 18.68 4.10
C ALA A 196 -6.86 18.70 3.65
N VAL A 197 -6.45 19.77 2.97
CA VAL A 197 -5.07 19.96 2.46
C VAL A 197 -4.05 19.98 3.60
N ASP A 198 -4.53 20.24 4.81
CA ASP A 198 -3.81 20.55 6.02
C ASP A 198 -3.63 19.35 6.97
N SER A 199 -4.13 18.16 6.62
CA SER A 199 -4.01 16.96 7.47
C SER A 199 -3.20 15.86 6.79
N TRP A 200 -2.00 15.61 7.34
CA TRP A 200 -1.07 14.52 6.98
C TRP A 200 -0.52 14.61 5.55
N GLY A 201 0.74 14.19 5.38
CA GLY A 201 1.54 14.42 4.17
C GLY A 201 0.75 14.16 2.88
N CYS A 202 0.99 14.99 1.85
CA CYS A 202 0.34 14.93 0.54
C CYS A 202 0.61 13.61 -0.20
N TYR A 203 0.09 12.50 0.29
CA TYR A 203 0.18 11.19 -0.33
C TYR A 203 -0.94 11.07 -1.36
N GLY A 204 -0.58 11.11 -2.63
CA GLY A 204 -1.52 11.13 -3.75
C GLY A 204 -1.66 12.50 -4.39
N ASN A 205 -2.57 12.58 -5.36
CA ASN A 205 -2.76 13.73 -6.25
C ASN A 205 -2.94 15.06 -5.44
N PRO A 206 -1.93 15.94 -5.40
CA PRO A 206 -1.83 17.08 -4.48
C PRO A 206 -3.00 18.09 -4.41
N PRO A 207 -3.87 18.30 -5.42
CA PRO A 207 -5.02 19.19 -5.25
C PRO A 207 -6.13 18.63 -4.34
N PHE A 208 -6.04 17.39 -3.83
CA PHE A 208 -7.16 16.72 -3.16
C PHE A 208 -6.97 16.38 -1.66
N GLY A 209 -5.84 16.72 -1.04
CA GLY A 209 -5.53 16.40 0.37
C GLY A 209 -5.40 14.89 0.65
N ASP A 210 -5.09 14.49 1.89
CA ASP A 210 -5.02 13.07 2.30
C ASP A 210 -6.44 12.45 2.31
N PRO A 211 -6.77 11.59 1.33
CA PRO A 211 -8.08 10.98 1.24
C PRO A 211 -8.14 9.65 2.00
N TYR A 212 -7.17 9.27 2.85
CA TYR A 212 -7.17 7.93 3.46
C TYR A 212 -8.25 7.77 4.53
N PHE A 213 -8.56 8.85 5.27
CA PHE A 213 -9.53 8.84 6.36
C PHE A 213 -10.67 9.84 6.17
N ALA A 214 -10.75 10.50 5.02
CA ALA A 214 -11.84 11.44 4.75
C ALA A 214 -13.23 10.78 4.85
N GLU A 215 -13.36 9.47 4.55
CA GLU A 215 -14.61 8.74 4.76
C GLU A 215 -15.09 8.76 6.21
N LEU A 216 -14.17 8.73 7.19
CA LEU A 216 -14.51 8.70 8.61
C LEU A 216 -15.12 10.03 9.06
N LYS A 217 -14.91 11.09 8.28
CA LYS A 217 -15.48 12.42 8.54
C LYS A 217 -16.91 12.55 7.98
N LEU A 218 -17.36 11.67 7.08
CA LEU A 218 -18.68 11.72 6.46
C LEU A 218 -19.79 11.50 7.51
N PRO A 219 -20.84 12.35 7.55
CA PRO A 219 -21.93 12.23 8.54
C PRO A 219 -22.56 10.83 8.58
N ARG A 220 -22.90 10.26 7.42
CA ARG A 220 -23.44 8.90 7.32
C ARG A 220 -22.53 7.85 7.93
N ILE A 221 -21.22 7.95 7.73
CA ILE A 221 -20.26 6.99 8.28
C ILE A 221 -20.18 7.14 9.80
N LYS A 222 -20.21 8.37 10.33
CA LYS A 222 -20.25 8.63 11.77
C LYS A 222 -21.52 8.06 12.41
N GLU A 223 -22.67 8.32 11.81
CA GLU A 223 -23.97 7.79 12.27
C GLU A 223 -23.99 6.26 12.26
N LEU A 224 -23.58 5.64 11.15
CA LEU A 224 -23.50 4.18 11.02
C LEU A 224 -22.54 3.58 12.05
N THR A 225 -21.37 4.19 12.24
CA THR A 225 -20.36 3.76 13.21
C THR A 225 -20.89 3.84 14.63
N GLN A 226 -21.56 4.94 14.98
CA GLN A 226 -22.15 5.12 16.30
C GLN A 226 -23.26 4.09 16.54
N LYS A 227 -24.16 3.89 15.57
CA LYS A 227 -25.22 2.88 15.64
C LYS A 227 -24.65 1.46 15.85
N ILE A 228 -23.56 1.11 15.15
CA ILE A 228 -22.89 -0.19 15.35
C ILE A 228 -22.32 -0.31 16.77
N LYS A 229 -21.65 0.72 17.27
CA LYS A 229 -21.09 0.73 18.64
C LYS A 229 -22.17 0.56 19.70
N ASP A 230 -23.33 1.19 19.50
CA ASP A 230 -24.41 1.22 20.49
C ASP A 230 -25.26 -0.06 20.50
N THR A 231 -25.38 -0.74 19.36
CA THR A 231 -26.37 -1.82 19.19
C THR A 231 -25.77 -3.20 18.92
N VAL A 232 -24.59 -3.28 18.31
CA VAL A 232 -24.00 -4.55 17.89
C VAL A 232 -23.08 -5.09 19.00
N PRO A 233 -23.26 -6.36 19.44
CA PRO A 233 -22.34 -6.98 20.39
C PRO A 233 -20.89 -6.93 19.91
N LYS A 234 -19.99 -6.38 20.75
CA LYS A 234 -18.58 -6.13 20.40
C LYS A 234 -18.40 -5.20 19.17
N GLY A 235 -19.37 -4.34 18.89
CA GLY A 235 -19.37 -3.42 17.75
C GLY A 235 -18.14 -2.52 17.69
N GLU A 236 -17.66 -2.01 18.83
CA GLU A 236 -16.43 -1.21 18.90
C GLU A 236 -15.21 -1.97 18.36
N GLY A 237 -15.05 -3.23 18.76
CA GLY A 237 -13.96 -4.09 18.30
C GLY A 237 -14.08 -4.46 16.82
N PHE A 238 -15.30 -4.51 16.27
CA PHE A 238 -15.53 -4.65 14.83
C PHE A 238 -15.10 -3.39 14.08
N ILE A 239 -15.55 -2.21 14.52
CA ILE A 239 -15.21 -0.92 13.90
C ILE A 239 -13.70 -0.73 13.87
N ALA A 240 -13.01 -0.95 14.99
CA ALA A 240 -11.55 -0.84 15.06
C ALA A 240 -10.86 -1.76 14.03
N SER A 241 -11.36 -2.98 13.85
CA SER A 241 -10.79 -3.92 12.86
C SER A 241 -11.11 -3.53 11.42
N CYS A 242 -12.32 -3.01 11.17
CA CYS A 242 -12.74 -2.51 9.87
C CYS A 242 -11.89 -1.30 9.43
N GLU A 243 -11.66 -0.35 10.34
CA GLU A 243 -10.86 0.84 10.09
C GLU A 243 -9.37 0.53 9.89
N GLN A 244 -8.87 -0.54 10.51
CA GLN A 244 -7.49 -1.01 10.32
C GLN A 244 -7.29 -1.92 9.09
N SER A 245 -8.32 -2.14 8.27
CA SER A 245 -8.14 -2.83 6.98
C SER A 245 -7.49 -1.89 5.96
N TRP A 246 -6.56 -2.41 5.16
CA TRP A 246 -5.88 -1.69 4.08
C TRP A 246 -5.73 -2.62 2.88
N LEU A 247 -6.10 -2.17 1.68
CA LEU A 247 -5.95 -3.00 0.48
C LEU A 247 -4.49 -3.23 0.10
N CYS A 248 -3.58 -2.31 0.43
CA CYS A 248 -2.13 -2.45 0.21
C CYS A 248 -1.42 -3.40 1.21
N ALA A 249 -2.14 -3.92 2.22
CA ALA A 249 -1.56 -4.86 3.18
C ALA A 249 -1.41 -6.27 2.56
N PRO A 250 -0.34 -7.03 2.88
CA PRO A 250 -0.14 -8.40 2.39
C PRO A 250 -1.26 -9.39 2.70
N LYS A 251 -2.07 -9.11 3.72
CA LYS A 251 -3.15 -9.97 4.21
C LYS A 251 -4.53 -9.32 4.08
N ALA A 252 -4.69 -8.34 3.20
CA ALA A 252 -5.94 -7.59 3.06
C ALA A 252 -7.17 -8.51 2.97
N PHE A 253 -7.12 -9.55 2.15
CA PHE A 253 -8.24 -10.48 1.98
C PHE A 253 -8.39 -11.46 3.13
N ARG A 254 -7.29 -11.86 3.79
CA ARG A 254 -7.37 -12.63 5.04
C ARG A 254 -8.01 -11.82 6.18
N TYR A 255 -7.76 -10.51 6.23
CA TYR A 255 -8.44 -9.63 7.17
C TYR A 255 -9.92 -9.47 6.82
N LEU A 256 -10.26 -9.35 5.54
CA LEU A 256 -11.65 -9.33 5.09
C LEU A 256 -12.39 -10.62 5.46
N GLU A 257 -11.80 -11.78 5.20
CA GLU A 257 -12.31 -13.10 5.59
C GLU A 257 -12.59 -13.18 7.09
N LYS A 258 -11.65 -12.72 7.93
CA LYS A 258 -11.86 -12.64 9.38
C LYS A 258 -13.03 -11.72 9.77
N LEU A 259 -13.21 -10.60 9.06
CA LEU A 259 -14.35 -9.71 9.31
C LEU A 259 -15.66 -10.39 8.93
N ILE A 260 -15.72 -11.12 7.82
CA ILE A 260 -16.91 -11.88 7.40
C ILE A 260 -17.25 -12.97 8.43
N HIS A 261 -16.27 -13.75 8.89
CA HIS A 261 -16.46 -14.72 9.97
C HIS A 261 -16.99 -14.08 11.25
N ARG A 262 -16.41 -12.94 11.66
CA ARG A 262 -16.90 -12.20 12.84
C ARG A 262 -18.33 -11.68 12.69
N ILE A 263 -18.78 -11.38 11.47
CA ILE A 263 -20.16 -11.01 11.19
C ILE A 263 -21.08 -12.22 11.30
N GLY A 264 -20.67 -13.36 10.73
CA GLY A 264 -21.45 -14.61 10.74
C GLY A 264 -21.88 -15.05 12.14
N VAL A 265 -21.00 -14.88 13.13
CA VAL A 265 -21.25 -15.26 14.52
C VAL A 265 -22.12 -14.29 15.32
N ILE A 266 -22.47 -13.11 14.76
CA ILE A 266 -23.33 -12.14 15.45
C ILE A 266 -24.72 -12.74 15.63
N GLY A 267 -25.12 -12.95 16.88
CA GLY A 267 -26.41 -13.54 17.22
C GLY A 267 -26.50 -15.07 16.99
N SER A 268 -25.38 -15.74 16.68
CA SER A 268 -25.33 -17.20 16.59
C SER A 268 -24.82 -17.83 17.89
N SER A 269 -25.40 -18.96 18.26
CA SER A 269 -24.92 -19.83 19.35
C SER A 269 -23.87 -20.85 18.88
N ASN A 270 -23.79 -21.12 17.57
CA ASN A 270 -22.85 -22.04 16.95
C ASN A 270 -22.05 -21.31 15.86
N PRO A 271 -20.81 -20.88 16.13
CA PRO A 271 -19.97 -20.30 15.10
C PRO A 271 -19.60 -21.36 14.06
N SER A 272 -19.80 -21.07 12.77
CA SER A 272 -19.17 -21.84 11.69
C SER A 272 -17.64 -21.73 11.85
N GLY A 273 -16.92 -22.83 11.59
CA GLY A 273 -15.46 -22.85 11.74
C GLY A 273 -14.72 -21.83 10.85
N ASP A 274 -13.47 -21.53 11.18
CA ASP A 274 -12.55 -20.63 10.44
C ASP A 274 -12.06 -21.25 9.12
N ASN A 275 -12.98 -21.85 8.34
CA ASN A 275 -12.64 -22.36 7.02
C ASN A 275 -12.32 -21.19 6.07
N PRO A 276 -11.36 -21.34 5.14
CA PRO A 276 -11.13 -20.34 4.10
C PRO A 276 -12.39 -20.16 3.25
N ILE A 277 -12.83 -18.91 3.06
CA ILE A 277 -14.03 -18.57 2.26
C ILE A 277 -13.67 -17.78 1.00
N LEU A 278 -12.59 -16.99 1.02
CA LEU A 278 -12.19 -16.15 -0.11
C LEU A 278 -11.15 -16.82 -1.03
N GLN A 279 -10.73 -18.06 -0.71
CA GLN A 279 -9.63 -18.76 -1.40
C GLN A 279 -8.41 -17.85 -1.59
N CYS A 280 -8.08 -17.06 -0.56
CA CYS A 280 -7.06 -16.02 -0.70
C CYS A 280 -5.65 -16.59 -0.48
N GLU A 281 -4.77 -16.34 -1.45
CA GLU A 281 -3.34 -16.69 -1.38
C GLU A 281 -2.52 -15.65 -0.62
N ASP A 282 -3.18 -14.57 -0.17
CA ASP A 282 -2.62 -13.48 0.62
C ASP A 282 -1.81 -14.02 1.81
N THR A 283 -0.49 -13.84 1.71
CA THR A 283 0.47 -14.20 2.76
C THR A 283 1.47 -13.06 2.95
N TYR A 284 2.12 -13.04 4.11
CA TYR A 284 3.25 -12.13 4.27
C TYR A 284 4.37 -12.56 3.32
N PRO A 285 5.15 -11.61 2.76
CA PRO A 285 6.33 -11.97 2.00
C PRO A 285 7.21 -12.92 2.82
N ASN A 286 7.72 -13.96 2.16
CA ASN A 286 8.64 -14.90 2.80
C ASN A 286 9.90 -14.14 3.20
N VAL A 287 10.10 -13.92 4.51
CA VAL A 287 11.20 -13.11 5.05
C VAL A 287 12.56 -13.65 4.63
N ASP A 288 12.73 -14.97 4.57
CA ASP A 288 13.99 -15.58 4.13
C ASP A 288 14.25 -15.33 2.65
N ALA A 289 13.22 -15.42 1.81
CA ALA A 289 13.32 -15.08 0.39
C ALA A 289 13.58 -13.58 0.20
N CYS A 290 12.89 -12.71 0.94
CA CYS A 290 13.08 -11.26 0.87
C CYS A 290 14.49 -10.85 1.28
N ARG A 291 15.03 -11.48 2.34
CA ARG A 291 16.41 -11.29 2.79
C ARG A 291 17.42 -11.72 1.74
N LYS A 292 17.28 -12.94 1.18
CA LYS A 292 18.19 -13.43 0.13
C LYS A 292 18.14 -12.52 -1.09
N TRP A 293 16.95 -12.12 -1.50
CA TRP A 293 16.74 -11.19 -2.59
C TRP A 293 17.41 -9.84 -2.31
N TYR A 294 17.18 -9.24 -1.13
CA TYR A 294 17.73 -7.93 -0.78
C TYR A 294 19.27 -7.95 -0.74
N ALA A 295 19.87 -8.96 -0.12
CA ALA A 295 21.32 -9.11 -0.07
C ALA A 295 21.92 -9.28 -1.48
N GLY A 296 21.29 -10.10 -2.33
CA GLY A 296 21.71 -10.25 -3.73
C GLY A 296 21.58 -8.95 -4.52
N PHE A 297 20.44 -8.27 -4.39
CA PHE A 297 20.18 -6.99 -5.06
C PHE A 297 21.18 -5.90 -4.66
N MET A 298 21.47 -5.73 -3.37
CA MET A 298 22.45 -4.74 -2.91
C MET A 298 23.86 -5.06 -3.44
N SER A 299 24.24 -6.34 -3.48
CA SER A 299 25.52 -6.77 -4.09
C SER A 299 25.58 -6.46 -5.59
N SER A 300 24.50 -6.75 -6.33
CA SER A 300 24.39 -6.42 -7.76
C SER A 300 24.43 -4.92 -8.01
N LEU A 301 23.78 -4.12 -7.15
CA LEU A 301 23.77 -2.67 -7.24
C LEU A 301 25.16 -2.07 -6.98
N ASP A 302 25.92 -2.63 -6.02
CA ASP A 302 27.32 -2.26 -5.78
C ASP A 302 28.21 -2.56 -6.99
N ALA A 303 28.07 -3.75 -7.59
CA ALA A 303 28.82 -4.13 -8.78
C ALA A 303 28.49 -3.22 -9.98
N TRP A 304 27.21 -2.90 -10.18
CA TRP A 304 26.77 -1.98 -11.23
C TRP A 304 27.33 -0.57 -11.03
N LEU A 305 27.29 -0.04 -9.79
CA LEU A 305 27.91 1.27 -9.47
C LEU A 305 29.43 1.26 -9.69
N ALA A 306 30.09 0.11 -9.54
CA ALA A 306 31.51 -0.06 -9.84
C ALA A 306 31.84 -0.24 -11.34
N GLY A 307 30.83 -0.33 -12.21
CA GLY A 307 30.99 -0.44 -13.66
C GLY A 307 30.64 -1.80 -14.27
N ASP A 308 30.17 -2.78 -13.49
CA ASP A 308 29.75 -4.09 -14.02
C ASP A 308 28.29 -4.10 -14.46
N LEU A 309 28.07 -3.97 -15.77
CA LEU A 309 26.73 -3.87 -16.36
C LEU A 309 25.96 -5.20 -16.37
N GLN A 310 26.60 -6.35 -16.13
CA GLN A 310 25.95 -7.67 -16.24
C GLN A 310 25.13 -8.04 -15.00
N ASP A 311 25.43 -7.44 -13.86
CA ASP A 311 24.85 -7.84 -12.57
C ASP A 311 23.48 -7.23 -12.26
N LEU A 312 23.07 -6.18 -12.97
CA LEU A 312 21.77 -5.51 -12.78
C LEU A 312 21.20 -4.95 -14.09
N PRO A 313 20.76 -5.83 -15.02
CA PRO A 313 20.30 -5.43 -16.36
C PRO A 313 19.09 -4.49 -16.33
N GLU A 314 18.30 -4.51 -15.26
CA GLU A 314 17.14 -3.63 -15.07
C GLU A 314 17.52 -2.15 -15.07
N LEU A 315 18.77 -1.78 -14.75
CA LEU A 315 19.27 -0.39 -14.79
C LEU A 315 19.83 0.03 -16.16
N GLY A 316 20.15 -0.93 -17.03
CA GLY A 316 20.75 -0.66 -18.34
C GLY A 316 22.16 -0.09 -18.27
N GLU A 317 22.56 0.65 -19.32
CA GLU A 317 23.88 1.28 -19.42
C GLU A 317 24.07 2.40 -18.39
N ILE A 318 25.30 2.53 -17.88
CA ILE A 318 25.68 3.59 -16.94
C ILE A 318 25.83 4.92 -17.68
N THR A 319 25.09 5.92 -17.23
CA THR A 319 25.29 7.34 -17.54
C THR A 319 25.46 8.11 -16.23
N PRO A 320 26.04 9.33 -16.23
CA PRO A 320 26.19 10.12 -15.00
C PRO A 320 24.88 10.30 -14.22
N VAL A 321 23.76 10.57 -14.91
CA VAL A 321 22.45 10.72 -14.28
C VAL A 321 21.94 9.39 -13.68
N LYS A 322 22.13 8.27 -14.38
CA LYS A 322 21.70 6.95 -13.90
C LYS A 322 22.54 6.50 -12.71
N HIS A 323 23.85 6.76 -12.72
CA HIS A 323 24.76 6.48 -11.61
C HIS A 323 24.32 7.23 -10.35
N TRP A 324 24.07 8.53 -10.47
CA TRP A 324 23.59 9.37 -9.38
C TRP A 324 22.26 8.86 -8.78
N LEU A 325 21.27 8.52 -9.63
CA LEU A 325 19.99 7.97 -9.18
C LEU A 325 20.13 6.60 -8.50
N ALA A 326 20.98 5.71 -9.04
CA ALA A 326 21.25 4.40 -8.48
C ALA A 326 21.93 4.51 -7.11
N ARG A 327 22.84 5.48 -6.95
CA ARG A 327 23.50 5.79 -5.68
C ARG A 327 22.53 6.30 -4.62
N ILE A 328 21.63 7.21 -5.00
CA ILE A 328 20.52 7.64 -4.11
C ILE A 328 19.66 6.44 -3.71
N LEU A 329 19.24 5.60 -4.67
CA LEU A 329 18.44 4.42 -4.39
C LEU A 329 19.13 3.50 -3.37
N LYS A 330 20.41 3.19 -3.60
CA LYS A 330 21.21 2.36 -2.70
C LYS A 330 21.21 2.93 -1.28
N HIS A 331 21.67 4.17 -1.12
CA HIS A 331 21.78 4.82 0.18
C HIS A 331 20.43 4.88 0.90
N LYS A 332 19.37 5.17 0.15
CA LYS A 332 18.02 5.19 0.67
C LYS A 332 17.55 3.83 1.17
N LEU A 333 17.85 2.75 0.45
CA LEU A 333 17.53 1.38 0.88
C LEU A 333 18.26 1.01 2.16
N GLU A 334 19.54 1.38 2.31
CA GLU A 334 20.31 1.16 3.54
C GLU A 334 19.72 1.91 4.74
N LEU A 335 19.29 3.17 4.53
CA LEU A 335 18.60 3.95 5.56
C LEU A 335 17.26 3.30 5.95
N TYR A 336 16.49 2.81 4.98
CA TYR A 336 15.23 2.11 5.25
C TYR A 336 15.44 0.78 5.97
N GLU A 337 16.47 0.04 5.60
CA GLU A 337 16.87 -1.18 6.30
C GLU A 337 17.19 -0.91 7.78
N LYS A 338 17.88 0.21 8.04
CA LYS A 338 18.35 0.57 9.38
C LYS A 338 17.31 1.25 10.25
N HIS A 339 16.48 2.10 9.66
CA HIS A 339 15.62 3.04 10.40
C HIS A 339 14.12 2.87 10.13
N ALA A 340 13.73 2.10 9.10
CA ALA A 340 12.33 1.92 8.73
C ALA A 340 11.86 0.46 8.88
N ASN A 341 10.59 0.21 8.53
CA ASN A 341 9.99 -1.13 8.60
C ASN A 341 10.60 -2.12 7.60
N LEU A 342 11.34 -1.66 6.58
CA LEU A 342 12.06 -2.55 5.65
C LEU A 342 13.00 -3.49 6.41
N GLY A 343 13.66 -3.02 7.47
CA GLY A 343 14.50 -3.86 8.32
C GLY A 343 13.79 -5.07 8.90
N LYS A 344 12.47 -5.02 9.15
CA LYS A 344 11.70 -6.19 9.62
C LYS A 344 11.52 -7.26 8.54
N LEU A 345 11.62 -6.87 7.26
CA LEU A 345 11.44 -7.73 6.11
C LEU A 345 12.76 -8.34 5.63
N VAL A 346 13.88 -7.62 5.79
CA VAL A 346 15.17 -8.02 5.20
C VAL A 346 16.28 -8.30 6.23
N ARG A 347 16.12 -7.94 7.51
CA ARG A 347 17.08 -8.31 8.57
C ARG A 347 16.67 -9.56 9.33
N THR A 348 17.68 -10.33 9.74
CA THR A 348 17.55 -11.23 10.89
C THR A 348 17.51 -10.39 12.17
N LYS A 349 16.36 -10.28 12.84
CA LYS A 349 16.45 -10.24 14.30
C LYS A 349 16.79 -11.66 14.76
N PRO A 350 17.79 -11.87 15.63
CA PRO A 350 17.80 -13.10 16.40
C PRO A 350 16.46 -13.19 17.11
N SER A 351 15.87 -14.39 17.14
CA SER A 351 14.63 -14.68 17.86
C SER A 351 14.83 -14.43 19.35
N GLY A 352 14.84 -13.17 19.77
CA GLY A 352 14.63 -12.78 21.15
C GLY A 352 13.18 -13.11 21.45
N LYS A 353 12.97 -14.19 22.20
CA LYS A 353 11.67 -14.56 22.78
C LYS A 353 10.95 -13.28 23.20
N SER A 354 9.79 -13.00 22.59
CA SER A 354 8.86 -12.04 23.13
C SER A 354 8.64 -12.43 24.58
N GLY A 355 9.15 -11.61 25.50
CA GLY A 355 9.00 -11.84 26.93
C GLY A 355 7.54 -12.11 27.23
N THR A 356 7.31 -13.26 27.86
CA THR A 356 6.23 -13.49 28.81
C THR A 356 5.96 -12.19 29.56
N LYS A 357 4.83 -11.54 29.26
CA LYS A 357 4.18 -10.74 30.29
C LYS A 357 3.49 -11.73 31.22
N THR A 358 4.18 -12.00 32.31
CA THR A 358 3.64 -12.59 33.53
C THR A 358 2.53 -11.68 34.05
N ILE A 359 1.35 -12.28 34.22
CA ILE A 359 0.17 -11.91 35.04
C ILE A 359 -0.30 -10.45 34.97
#